data_AF-A0AAV7ENJ9-F1
#
_entry.id   AF-A0AAV7ENJ9-F1
#
_cell.length_a   1.000
_cell.length_b   1.000
_cell.length_c   1.000
_cell.angle_alpha   90.00
_cell.angle_beta   90.00
_cell.angle_gamma   90.00
#
_symmetry.space_group_name_H-M   'P 1'
#
loop_
_entity.id
_entity.type
_entity.pdbx_description
1 polymer ?
#
loop_
_entity_poly.entity_id
_entity_poly.type
_entity_poly.pdbx_seq_one_letter_code
_entity_poly.pdbx_strand_id
1 'polypeptide(L)'
;MADGLCEGWTGSSVVLYDHLFVIPKHEEMKLKVYYSEADTWDTVEGNPMPEQILKPFSVNACDSNIFVVGKNLHVAVGKVEKQPSASESERKGLHTFSVKWQVVPAPKSF
;
A
#
# COMPACT_ATOMS: atom_id res chain seq x y z
N MET A 1 15.99 21.95 9.15
CA MET A 1 15.18 22.87 8.33
C MET A 1 14.13 22.01 7.64
N ALA A 2 12.87 22.30 7.96
CA ALA A 2 11.64 21.65 7.49
C ALA A 2 11.49 20.13 7.78
N ASP A 3 10.99 19.80 8.97
CA ASP A 3 10.14 18.62 9.23
C ASP A 3 8.78 18.74 8.49
N GLY A 4 8.81 19.24 7.24
CA GLY A 4 7.64 19.78 6.54
C GLY A 4 6.95 18.81 5.60
N LEU A 5 7.49 17.60 5.44
CA LEU A 5 6.90 16.53 4.65
C LEU A 5 7.23 15.22 5.35
N CYS A 6 6.30 14.69 6.15
CA CYS A 6 6.44 13.34 6.69
C CYS A 6 6.60 12.36 5.52
N GLU A 7 7.71 11.63 5.52
CA GLU A 7 8.07 10.62 4.53
C GLU A 7 6.93 9.60 4.35
N GLY A 8 6.41 9.45 3.13
CA GLY A 8 5.31 8.52 2.82
C GLY A 8 3.96 9.12 2.42
N TRP A 9 3.81 10.46 2.46
CA TRP A 9 2.55 11.14 2.12
C TRP A 9 2.36 11.35 0.61
N THR A 10 3.44 11.21 -0.18
CA THR A 10 3.44 11.48 -1.61
C THR A 10 3.44 10.17 -2.41
N GLY A 11 2.33 9.92 -3.08
CA GLY A 11 2.14 8.66 -3.78
C GLY A 11 0.72 8.50 -4.30
N SER A 12 0.46 7.34 -4.90
CA SER A 12 -0.90 6.93 -5.21
C SER A 12 -1.53 6.35 -3.95
N SER A 13 -2.77 6.73 -3.66
CA SER A 13 -3.45 6.36 -2.43
C SER A 13 -4.77 5.66 -2.69
N VAL A 14 -5.18 4.81 -1.75
CA VAL A 14 -6.48 4.15 -1.71
C VAL A 14 -6.95 4.01 -0.27
N VAL A 15 -8.27 3.90 -0.08
CA VAL A 15 -8.86 3.59 1.22
C VAL A 15 -9.31 2.14 1.22
N LEU A 16 -8.91 1.40 2.26
CA LEU A 16 -9.26 0.01 2.47
C LEU A 16 -9.41 -0.23 3.99
N TYR A 17 -10.38 -1.02 4.42
CA TYR A 17 -10.64 -1.24 5.86
C TYR A 17 -10.74 0.06 6.69
N ASP A 18 -11.28 1.14 6.11
CA ASP A 18 -11.35 2.48 6.72
C ASP A 18 -9.99 3.13 7.04
N HIS A 19 -8.90 2.58 6.50
CA HIS A 19 -7.55 3.14 6.60
C HIS A 19 -7.06 3.63 5.24
N LEU A 20 -6.31 4.75 5.27
CA LEU A 20 -5.67 5.29 4.08
C LEU A 20 -4.34 4.56 3.85
N PHE A 21 -4.22 3.93 2.68
CA PHE A 21 -3.00 3.31 2.22
C PHE A 21 -2.34 4.16 1.14
N VAL A 22 -1.02 4.29 1.19
CA VAL A 22 -0.23 5.05 0.22
C VAL A 22 0.90 4.18 -0.33
N ILE A 23 1.02 4.18 -1.66
CA ILE A 23 2.15 3.60 -2.38
C ILE A 23 3.15 4.74 -2.66
N PRO A 24 4.28 4.80 -1.91
CA PRO A 24 5.23 5.88 -2.04
C PRO A 24 5.96 5.79 -3.38
N LYS A 25 6.23 6.96 -3.97
CA LYS A 25 6.90 7.07 -5.28
C LYS A 25 8.41 6.80 -5.23
N HIS A 26 9.04 6.99 -4.07
CA HIS A 26 10.51 7.07 -3.94
C HIS A 26 11.14 6.12 -2.90
N GLU A 27 10.35 5.48 -2.03
CA GLU A 27 10.86 4.61 -0.93
C GLU A 27 10.53 3.14 -1.17
N GLU A 28 11.36 2.43 -1.95
CA GLU A 28 11.26 0.98 -2.19
C GLU A 28 9.88 0.46 -2.63
N MET A 29 8.92 1.35 -2.94
CA MET A 29 7.51 1.05 -3.20
C MET A 29 6.83 0.16 -2.14
N LYS A 30 7.24 0.28 -0.88
CA LYS A 30 6.57 -0.41 0.24
C LYS A 30 5.28 0.32 0.61
N LEU A 31 4.19 -0.43 0.75
CA LEU A 31 2.90 0.13 1.08
C LEU A 31 2.92 0.70 2.51
N LYS A 32 2.41 1.92 2.69
CA LYS A 32 2.25 2.57 3.99
C LYS A 32 0.77 2.68 4.34
N VAL A 33 0.46 2.64 5.63
CA VAL A 33 -0.89 2.81 6.17
C VAL A 33 -0.90 3.96 7.16
N TYR A 34 -1.97 4.76 7.12
CA TYR A 34 -2.22 5.83 8.06
C TYR A 34 -3.30 5.41 9.05
N TYR A 35 -3.00 5.57 10.34
CA TYR A 35 -3.93 5.34 11.44
C TYR A 35 -4.44 6.67 11.96
N SER A 36 -5.68 7.00 11.60
CA SER A 36 -6.34 8.25 11.97
C SER A 36 -6.50 8.42 13.49
N GLU A 37 -6.67 7.32 14.24
CA GLU A 37 -6.82 7.37 15.70
C GLU A 37 -5.56 7.86 16.42
N ALA A 38 -4.39 7.46 15.92
CA ALA A 38 -3.10 7.77 16.52
C ALA A 38 -2.37 8.92 15.80
N ASP A 39 -2.91 9.40 14.68
CA ASP A 39 -2.25 10.33 13.75
C ASP A 39 -0.82 9.88 13.37
N THR A 40 -0.67 8.57 13.08
CA THR A 40 0.63 7.96 12.77
C THR A 40 0.62 7.19 11.46
N TRP A 41 1.80 7.10 10.84
CA TRP A 41 2.06 6.27 9.68
C TRP A 41 2.83 5.03 10.09
N ASP A 42 2.51 3.90 9.46
CA ASP A 42 3.27 2.66 9.61
C ASP A 42 3.50 2.00 8.25
N THR A 43 4.51 1.13 8.20
CA THR A 43 4.81 0.35 7.01
C THR A 43 4.03 -0.95 7.04
N VAL A 44 3.28 -1.24 5.97
CA VAL A 44 2.57 -2.51 5.82
C VAL A 44 3.60 -3.61 5.61
N GLU A 45 3.43 -4.72 6.33
CA GLU A 45 4.33 -5.86 6.21
C GLU A 45 4.20 -6.52 4.83
N GLY A 46 5.29 -7.08 4.32
CA GLY A 46 5.29 -7.82 3.07
C GLY A 46 6.25 -7.25 2.02
N ASN A 47 6.15 -7.82 0.83
CA ASN A 47 7.06 -7.47 -0.26
C ASN A 47 6.75 -6.07 -0.80
N PRO A 48 7.76 -5.35 -1.30
CA PRO A 48 7.55 -4.11 -2.04
C PRO A 48 6.74 -4.36 -3.32
N MET A 49 6.13 -3.30 -3.84
CA MET A 49 5.43 -3.38 -5.13
C MET A 49 6.41 -3.82 -6.23
N PRO A 50 6.02 -4.74 -7.13
CA PRO A 50 6.89 -5.23 -8.19
C PRO A 50 7.38 -4.10 -9.11
N GLU A 51 8.68 -4.10 -9.42
CA GLU A 51 9.33 -3.09 -10.28
C GLU A 51 8.73 -3.04 -11.70
N GLN A 52 8.07 -4.09 -12.16
CA GLN A 52 7.43 -4.13 -13.48
C GLN A 52 6.33 -3.06 -13.66
N ILE A 53 5.79 -2.55 -12.55
CA ILE A 53 4.75 -1.52 -12.52
C ILE A 53 5.33 -0.09 -12.53
N LEU A 54 6.65 0.06 -12.27
CA LEU A 54 7.41 1.32 -12.16
C LEU A 54 6.65 2.54 -12.69
N LYS A 55 6.24 3.43 -11.77
CA LYS A 55 5.39 4.61 -11.98
C LYS A 55 3.89 4.25 -12.19
N PRO A 56 3.14 4.03 -11.09
CA PRO A 56 1.71 3.73 -11.19
C PRO A 56 0.94 4.88 -11.86
N PHE A 57 0.06 4.53 -12.81
CA PHE A 57 -0.84 5.46 -13.49
C PHE A 57 -2.13 5.67 -12.70
N SER A 58 -2.66 4.58 -12.15
CA SER A 58 -3.90 4.58 -11.39
C SER A 58 -3.85 3.49 -10.34
N VAL A 59 -4.48 3.76 -9.20
CA VAL A 59 -4.63 2.80 -8.11
C VAL A 59 -6.10 2.78 -7.71
N ASN A 60 -6.62 1.58 -7.47
CA ASN A 60 -7.97 1.36 -6.98
C ASN A 60 -7.96 0.24 -5.94
N ALA A 61 -9.00 0.14 -5.14
CA ALA A 61 -9.17 -0.91 -4.15
C ALA A 61 -10.57 -1.53 -4.29
N CYS A 62 -10.64 -2.85 -4.23
CA CYS A 62 -11.89 -3.60 -4.22
C CYS A 62 -11.75 -4.79 -3.27
N ASP A 63 -12.76 -5.02 -2.44
CA ASP A 63 -12.78 -6.04 -1.39
C ASP A 63 -11.59 -5.94 -0.43
N SER A 64 -10.62 -6.83 -0.55
CA SER A 64 -9.36 -6.88 0.21
C SER A 64 -8.14 -6.65 -0.67
N ASN A 65 -8.33 -6.20 -1.91
CA ASN A 65 -7.29 -6.13 -2.92
C ASN A 65 -7.06 -4.69 -3.38
N ILE A 66 -5.79 -4.35 -3.54
CA ILE A 66 -5.32 -3.10 -4.15
C ILE A 66 -4.89 -3.42 -5.58
N PHE A 67 -5.41 -2.68 -6.54
CA PHE A 67 -5.08 -2.80 -7.95
C PHE A 67 -4.25 -1.60 -8.36
N VAL A 68 -3.07 -1.86 -8.89
CA VAL A 68 -2.16 -0.82 -9.37
C VAL A 68 -1.91 -1.05 -10.85
N VAL A 69 -2.30 -0.07 -11.67
CA VAL A 69 -2.03 -0.11 -13.11
C VAL A 69 -0.74 0.64 -13.39
N GLY A 70 0.24 -0.07 -13.93
CA GLY A 70 1.55 0.45 -14.32
C GLY A 70 1.66 0.70 -15.82
N LYS A 71 2.90 0.96 -16.24
CA LYS A 71 3.24 1.12 -17.66
C LYS A 71 2.89 -0.15 -18.45
N ASN A 72 2.57 0.04 -19.73
CA ASN A 72 2.18 -1.04 -20.66
C ASN A 72 0.96 -1.86 -20.21
N LEU A 73 0.07 -1.31 -19.37
CA LEU A 73 -1.11 -1.99 -18.81
C LEU A 73 -0.78 -3.20 -17.93
N HIS A 74 0.44 -3.31 -17.41
CA HIS A 74 0.74 -4.28 -16.36
C HIS A 74 -0.05 -3.90 -15.10
N VAL A 75 -0.65 -4.89 -14.45
CA VAL A 75 -1.42 -4.68 -13.23
C VAL A 75 -0.76 -5.43 -12.08
N ALA A 76 -0.46 -4.75 -10.98
CA ALA A 76 -0.16 -5.41 -9.72
C ALA A 76 -1.41 -5.48 -8.86
N VAL A 77 -1.69 -6.69 -8.37
CA VAL A 77 -2.77 -6.98 -7.42
C VAL A 77 -2.11 -7.25 -6.07
N GLY A 78 -2.33 -6.34 -5.12
CA GLY A 78 -1.88 -6.45 -3.73
C GLY A 78 -3.01 -6.95 -2.85
N LYS A 79 -2.97 -8.21 -2.43
CA LYS A 79 -3.93 -8.73 -1.46
C LYS A 79 -3.52 -8.27 -0.06
N VAL A 80 -4.38 -7.49 0.59
CA VAL A 80 -4.15 -6.96 1.94
C VAL A 80 -4.87 -7.82 2.96
N GLU A 81 -4.08 -8.42 3.85
CA GLU A 81 -4.56 -9.26 4.95
C GLU A 81 -4.41 -8.49 6.26
N LYS A 82 -5.53 -8.31 6.96
CA LYS A 82 -5.60 -7.75 8.31
C LYS A 82 -5.16 -8.82 9.30
N GLN A 83 -4.11 -8.54 10.07
CA GLN A 83 -3.60 -9.44 11.09
C GLN A 83 -4.08 -9.01 12.48
N PRO A 84 -4.36 -9.97 13.38
CA PRO A 84 -4.60 -9.67 14.78
C PRO A 84 -3.30 -9.18 15.43
N SER A 85 -3.38 -8.11 16.23
CA SER A 85 -2.25 -7.56 16.97
C SER A 85 -1.68 -8.62 17.91
N ALA A 86 -0.41 -9.01 17.75
CA ALA A 86 0.20 -10.11 18.48
C ALA A 86 0.57 -9.78 19.95
N SER A 87 0.39 -8.54 20.43
CA SER A 87 0.90 -8.12 21.73
C SER A 87 -0.02 -7.09 22.42
N GLU A 88 -0.43 -7.40 23.66
CA GLU A 88 -1.28 -6.57 24.51
C GLU A 88 -0.65 -5.27 25.03
N SER A 89 0.65 -5.01 24.76
CA SER A 89 1.41 -4.11 25.61
C SER A 89 1.61 -2.67 25.12
N GLU A 90 1.47 -2.31 23.84
CA GLU A 90 1.74 -0.90 23.43
C GLU A 90 0.84 -0.30 22.34
N ARG A 91 0.01 -1.11 21.65
CA ARG A 91 -0.87 -0.63 20.56
C ARG A 91 -2.25 -1.27 20.61
N LYS A 92 -2.94 -1.17 21.76
CA LYS A 92 -4.35 -1.61 21.89
C LYS A 92 -5.20 -0.89 20.83
N GLY A 93 -5.67 -1.63 19.83
CA GLY A 93 -6.56 -1.13 18.77
C GLY A 93 -5.93 -1.02 17.38
N LEU A 94 -4.58 -1.06 17.28
CA LEU A 94 -3.92 -0.94 15.98
C LEU A 94 -3.79 -2.32 15.33
N HIS A 95 -4.57 -2.55 14.28
CA HIS A 95 -4.44 -3.77 13.47
C HIS A 95 -3.20 -3.68 12.59
N THR A 96 -2.39 -4.73 12.55
CA THR A 96 -1.29 -4.81 11.59
C THR A 96 -1.83 -5.28 10.25
N PHE A 97 -1.27 -4.74 9.16
CA PHE A 97 -1.62 -5.13 7.81
C PHE A 97 -0.42 -5.79 7.15
N SER A 98 -0.71 -6.78 6.30
CA SER A 98 0.29 -7.36 5.41
C SER A 98 -0.20 -7.39 3.98
N VAL A 99 0.71 -7.27 3.02
CA VAL A 99 0.41 -7.26 1.58
C VAL A 99 1.19 -8.34 0.83
N LYS A 100 0.48 -9.05 -0.06
CA LYS A 100 1.08 -9.98 -1.03
C LYS A 100 0.78 -9.49 -2.44
N TRP A 101 1.83 -9.22 -3.19
CA TRP A 101 1.72 -8.74 -4.57
C TRP A 101 1.73 -9.89 -5.58
N GLN A 102 0.85 -9.79 -6.57
CA GLN A 102 0.84 -10.61 -7.77
C GLN A 102 0.84 -9.69 -9.00
N VAL A 103 1.67 -9.98 -9.99
CA VAL A 103 1.68 -9.23 -11.27
C VAL A 103 0.84 -9.97 -12.29
N VAL A 104 -0.10 -9.25 -12.88
CA VAL A 104 -0.88 -9.66 -14.04
C VAL A 104 -0.29 -8.95 -15.26
N PRO A 105 0.34 -9.67 -16.19
CA PRO A 105 0.89 -9.06 -17.39
C PRO A 105 -0.23 -8.57 -18.30
N ALA A 106 0.05 -7.51 -19.06
CA ALA A 106 -0.88 -7.02 -20.06
C ALA A 106 -1.13 -8.07 -21.16
N PRO A 107 -2.34 -8.08 -21.75
CA PRO A 107 -2.63 -8.92 -22.91
C PRO A 107 -1.73 -8.51 -24.08
N LYS A 108 -1.27 -9.52 -24.85
CA LYS A 108 -0.36 -9.30 -25.99
C LYS A 108 -1.04 -8.66 -27.21
N SER A 109 -2.38 -8.67 -27.25
CA SER A 109 -3.21 -8.08 -28.31
C SER A 109 -4.61 -7.81 -27.77
N PHE A 110 -5.27 -6.76 -28.28
CA PHE A 110 -6.68 -6.44 -28.08
C PHE A 110 -7.46 -6.65 -29.37
#